data_AF-A0A2E6P632-F1
#
_entry.id   AF-A0A2E6P632-F1
#
_cell.length_a   1.000
_cell.length_b   1.000
_cell.length_c   1.000
_cell.angle_alpha   90.00
_cell.angle_beta   90.00
_cell.angle_gamma   90.00
#
_symmetry.space_group_name_H-M   'P 1'
#
loop_
_entity.id
_entity.type
_entity.pdbx_description
1 polymer ?
#
loop_
_entity_poly.entity_id
_entity_poly.type
_entity_poly.pdbx_seq_one_letter_code
_entity_poly.pdbx_strand_id
1 'polypeptide(L)' 'MAHGYFLATLDEDISANQLIEAERNKVFVITTRDKIERIEHYGDASNMMSFEDFIKFYLDPVLDKWDHYVI' A
#
# COMPACT_ATOMS: atom_id res chain seq x y z
N MET A 1 9.14 13.44 6.74
CA MET A 1 8.39 12.19 6.50
C MET A 1 7.01 12.59 6.07
N ALA A 2 6.60 12.30 4.84
CA ALA A 2 5.26 12.66 4.39
C ALA A 2 4.26 11.71 5.06
N HIS A 3 3.36 12.25 5.88
CA HIS A 3 2.28 11.50 6.52
C HIS A 3 1.37 10.91 5.43
N GLY A 4 1.40 9.60 5.27
CA GLY A 4 0.48 8.83 4.43
C GLY A 4 -0.14 7.72 5.27
N TYR A 5 -1.35 7.31 4.91
CA TYR A 5 -2.07 6.20 5.54
C TYR A 5 -2.01 4.98 4.65
N PHE A 6 -1.98 3.80 5.26
CA PHE A 6 -2.05 2.52 4.56
C PHE A 6 -3.40 1.87 4.83
N LEU A 7 -4.12 1.52 3.77
CA LEU A 7 -5.37 0.76 3.83
C LEU A 7 -5.12 -0.65 3.29
N ALA A 8 -4.93 -1.61 4.18
CA ALA A 8 -4.86 -3.02 3.81
C ALA A 8 -6.27 -3.56 3.53
N THR A 9 -6.46 -4.22 2.40
CA THR A 9 -7.75 -4.76 1.99
C THR A 9 -7.62 -5.99 1.09
N LEU A 10 -8.68 -6.78 1.07
CA LEU A 10 -8.89 -7.87 0.10
C LEU A 10 -10.07 -7.54 -0.83
N ASP A 11 -10.53 -6.30 -0.87
CA ASP A 11 -11.59 -5.87 -1.78
C ASP A 11 -11.12 -5.88 -3.24
N GLU A 12 -12.00 -6.27 -4.16
CA GLU A 12 -11.78 -6.31 -5.61
C GLU A 12 -12.60 -5.26 -6.36
N ASP A 13 -13.50 -4.55 -5.66
CA ASP A 13 -14.48 -3.64 -6.26
C ASP A 13 -14.13 -2.15 -6.01
N ILE A 14 -12.88 -1.84 -5.67
CA ILE A 14 -12.44 -0.44 -5.55
C ILE A 14 -12.35 0.14 -6.97
N SER A 15 -13.16 1.14 -7.27
CA SER A 15 -13.13 1.78 -8.58
C SER A 15 -11.86 2.63 -8.77
N ALA A 16 -11.46 2.84 -10.04
CA ALA A 16 -10.36 3.75 -10.39
C ALA A 16 -10.55 5.16 -9.78
N ASN A 17 -11.79 5.68 -9.77
CA ASN A 17 -12.11 6.97 -9.15
C ASN A 17 -11.85 6.99 -7.65
N GLN A 18 -12.16 5.89 -6.94
CA GLN A 18 -11.85 5.78 -5.51
C GLN A 18 -10.35 5.70 -5.26
N LEU A 19 -9.57 5.06 -6.14
CA LEU A 19 -8.11 5.04 -6.04
C LEU A 19 -7.50 6.43 -6.27
N ILE A 20 -8.02 7.20 -7.22
CA ILE A 20 -7.62 8.60 -7.45
C ILE A 20 -7.93 9.47 -6.22
N GLU A 21 -9.12 9.33 -5.63
CA GLU A 21 -9.48 10.06 -4.41
C GLU A 21 -8.62 9.62 -3.21
N ALA A 22 -8.30 8.34 -3.09
CA ALA A 22 -7.38 7.83 -2.08
C ALA A 22 -5.99 8.45 -2.23
N GLU A 23 -5.45 8.53 -3.46
CA GLU A 23 -4.15 9.14 -3.75
C GLU A 23 -4.13 10.62 -3.34
N ARG A 24 -5.17 11.39 -3.70
CA ARG A 24 -5.33 12.80 -3.31
C ARG A 24 -5.29 13.00 -1.80
N ASN A 25 -5.77 12.02 -1.04
CA ASN A 25 -5.80 12.01 0.42
C ASN A 25 -4.61 11.27 1.05
N LYS A 26 -3.57 10.94 0.27
CA LYS A 26 -2.35 10.25 0.72
C LYS A 26 -2.64 8.88 1.36
N VAL A 27 -3.65 8.19 0.85
CA VAL A 27 -3.98 6.81 1.22
C VAL A 27 -3.38 5.87 0.18
N PHE A 28 -2.47 5.02 0.63
CA PHE A 28 -1.91 3.90 -0.12
C PHE A 28 -2.71 2.65 0.19
N VAL A 29 -3.21 1.97 -0.84
CA VAL A 29 -3.98 0.75 -0.71
C VAL A 29 -3.06 -0.45 -0.86
N ILE A 30 -3.13 -1.38 0.09
CA ILE A 30 -2.33 -2.60 0.10
C ILE A 30 -3.26 -3.79 -0.16
N THR A 31 -2.91 -4.62 -1.13
CA THR A 31 -3.67 -5.83 -1.48
C THR A 31 -2.74 -6.98 -1.90
N THR A 32 -3.28 -8.10 -2.35
CA THR A 32 -2.48 -9.22 -2.88
C THR A 32 -1.91 -8.89 -4.26
N ARG A 33 -0.68 -9.32 -4.56
CA ARG A 33 -0.05 -9.18 -5.88
C ARG A 33 -0.94 -9.66 -7.04
N ASP A 34 -1.60 -10.81 -6.88
CA ASP A 34 -2.57 -11.37 -7.85
C ASP A 34 -3.66 -10.37 -8.26
N LYS A 35 -4.18 -9.57 -7.32
CA LYS A 35 -5.22 -8.57 -7.61
C LYS A 35 -4.68 -7.38 -8.40
N ILE A 36 -3.46 -6.94 -8.10
CA ILE A 36 -2.79 -5.87 -8.83
C ILE A 36 -2.53 -6.29 -10.28
N GLU A 37 -2.14 -7.55 -10.49
CA GLU A 37 -1.85 -8.09 -11.83
C GLU A 37 -3.13 -8.40 -12.63
N ARG A 38 -4.22 -8.80 -11.97
CA ARG A 38 -5.49 -9.20 -12.63
C ARG A 38 -6.42 -8.02 -12.93
N ILE A 39 -6.46 -6.99 -12.09
CA ILE A 39 -7.39 -5.87 -12.19
C ILE A 39 -6.65 -4.69 -12.81
N GLU A 40 -7.00 -4.33 -14.05
CA GLU A 40 -6.28 -3.32 -14.85
C GLU A 40 -6.04 -2.00 -14.10
N HIS A 41 -7.10 -1.41 -13.56
CA HIS A 41 -7.00 -0.13 -12.85
C HIS A 41 -6.30 -0.21 -11.49
N TYR A 42 -6.05 -1.41 -10.95
CA TYR A 42 -5.21 -1.61 -9.78
C TYR A 42 -3.73 -1.51 -10.15
N GLY A 43 -3.34 -2.10 -11.29
CA GLY A 43 -1.97 -2.03 -11.81
C GLY A 43 -1.56 -0.63 -12.26
N ASP A 44 -2.52 0.16 -12.74
CA ASP A 44 -2.27 1.54 -13.20
C ASP A 44 -2.17 2.58 -12.07
N ALA A 45 -2.69 2.26 -10.87
CA ALA A 45 -2.75 3.20 -9.75
C ALA A 45 -1.40 3.30 -9.03
N SER A 46 -0.86 4.52 -8.93
CA SER A 46 0.41 4.85 -8.26
C SER A 46 0.40 4.61 -6.74
N ASN A 47 -0.80 4.58 -6.14
CA ASN A 47 -1.02 4.38 -4.71
C ASN A 47 -1.45 2.95 -4.35
N MET A 48 -1.24 1.98 -5.24
CA MET A 48 -1.45 0.55 -4.99
C MET A 48 -0.13 -0.15 -4.67
N MET A 49 -0.18 -1.11 -3.75
CA MET A 49 1.00 -1.89 -3.33
C MET A 49 0.63 -3.32 -2.97
N SER A 50 1.51 -4.28 -3.26
CA SER A 50 1.33 -5.64 -2.77
C SER A 50 1.68 -5.74 -1.27
N PHE A 51 1.14 -6.72 -0.56
CA PHE A 51 1.55 -7.01 0.82
C PHE A 51 3.06 -7.26 0.91
N GLU A 52 3.64 -7.97 -0.07
CA GLU A 52 5.07 -8.27 -0.12
C GLU A 52 5.92 -7.00 -0.25
N ASP A 53 5.50 -6.06 -1.10
CA ASP A 53 6.20 -4.80 -1.28
C ASP A 53 6.06 -3.91 -0.03
N PHE A 54 4.87 -3.88 0.59
CA PHE A 54 4.67 -3.13 1.84
C PHE A 54 5.58 -3.64 2.95
N ILE A 55 5.65 -4.96 3.16
CA ILE A 55 6.50 -5.55 4.19
C ILE A 55 7.96 -5.17 3.94
N LYS A 56 8.45 -5.45 2.73
CA LYS A 56 9.86 -5.24 2.36
C LYS A 56 10.31 -3.78 2.40
N PHE A 57 9.48 -2.85 1.92
CA PHE A 57 9.90 -1.47 1.72
C PHE A 57 9.44 -0.51 2.81
N TYR A 58 8.45 -0.88 3.63
CA TYR A 58 7.89 -0.02 4.67
C TYR A 58 7.96 -0.64 6.06
N LEU A 59 7.51 -1.88 6.24
CA LEU A 59 7.45 -2.49 7.57
C LEU A 59 8.83 -2.90 8.07
N ASP A 60 9.58 -3.71 7.31
CA ASP A 60 10.90 -4.22 7.69
C ASP A 60 11.87 -3.08 8.05
N PRO A 61 12.00 -2.00 7.26
CA PRO A 61 12.91 -0.90 7.60
C PRO A 61 12.50 -0.12 8.86
N VAL A 62 11.22 -0.15 9.24
CA VAL A 62 10.74 0.48 10.49
C VAL A 62 11.06 -0.43 11.67
N LEU A 63 10.81 -1.74 11.53
CA LEU A 63 11.13 -2.72 12.56
C LEU A 63 12.64 -2.79 12.83
N ASP A 64 13.47 -2.80 11.78
CA ASP A 64 14.93 -2.77 11.90
C ASP A 64 15.43 -1.55 12.69
N LYS A 65 14.77 -0.39 12.53
CA LYS A 65 15.08 0.79 13.32
C LYS A 65 14.68 0.61 14.77
N TRP A 66 13.51 0.02 15.02
CA TRP A 66 12.99 -0.17 16.38
C TRP A 66 13.82 -1.16 17.19
N ASP A 67 14.31 -2.23 16.58
CA ASP A 67 15.21 -3.19 17.23
C ASP A 67 16.53 -2.53 17.68
N HIS A 68 17.01 -1.51 16.95
CA HIS A 68 18.17 -0.72 17.37
C HIS A 68 17.89 0.28 18.51
N TYR A 69 16.64 0.47 18.93
CA TYR A 69 16.24 1.35 20.04
C TYR A 69 15.86 0.60 21.33
N VAL A 70 15.85 -0.74 21.32
CA VAL A 70 15.68 -1.53 22.55
C VAL A 70 17.05 -1.64 23.24
N ILE A 71 17.26 -0.78 24.24
CA ILE A 71 18.41 -0.76 25.16
C ILE A 71 18.20 -1.80 26.26
#